data_AF-A0A226RBT2-F1
#
_entry.id   AF-A0A226RBT2-F1
#
_cell.length_a   1.000
_cell.length_b   1.000
_cell.length_c   1.000
_cell.angle_alpha   90.00
_cell.angle_beta   90.00
_cell.angle_gamma   90.00
#
_symmetry.space_group_name_H-M   'P 1'
#
loop_
_entity.id
_entity.type
_entity.pdbx_description
1 polymer ?
#
loop_
_entity_poly.entity_id
_entity_poly.type
_entity_poly.pdbx_seq_one_letter_code
_entity_poly.pdbx_strand_id
1 'polypeptide(L)'
;MKIKVRNIGNSVGIILPKELGLVSGDIIQAEKKGNLFILDTSEIAREHDRKLVEDSFADFKKELIVSESKMKAIFGKYGWK
;
A
#
# COMPACT_ATOMS: atom_id res chain seq x y z
N MET A 1 -6.46 -23.13 5.39
CA MET A 1 -5.69 -22.41 6.42
C MET A 1 -6.36 -22.58 7.78
N LYS A 2 -5.63 -22.79 8.87
CA LYS A 2 -6.19 -22.81 10.23
C LYS A 2 -5.56 -21.67 11.02
N ILE A 3 -6.38 -20.80 11.61
CA ILE A 3 -5.93 -19.65 12.39
C ILE A 3 -6.06 -19.98 13.87
N LYS A 4 -4.98 -19.79 14.64
CA LYS A 4 -5.01 -19.97 16.09
C LYS A 4 -5.40 -18.65 16.76
N VAL A 5 -6.39 -18.73 17.63
CA VAL A 5 -6.80 -17.65 18.52
C VAL A 5 -5.81 -17.54 19.68
N ARG A 6 -5.43 -16.32 20.06
CA ARG A 6 -4.51 -16.04 21.17
C ARG A 6 -5.03 -14.91 22.04
N ASN A 7 -4.65 -14.91 23.32
CA ASN A 7 -4.86 -13.75 24.19
C ASN A 7 -3.83 -12.66 23.89
N ILE A 8 -4.31 -11.42 23.77
CA ILE A 8 -3.52 -10.21 23.59
C ILE A 8 -3.98 -9.22 24.66
N GLY A 9 -3.21 -9.10 25.74
CA GLY A 9 -3.61 -8.34 26.92
C GLY A 9 -4.93 -8.88 27.50
N ASN A 10 -5.91 -8.00 27.65
CA ASN A 10 -7.26 -8.34 28.14
C ASN A 10 -8.24 -8.70 27.01
N SER A 11 -7.74 -8.96 25.81
CA SER A 11 -8.56 -9.24 24.63
C SER A 11 -8.11 -10.51 23.92
N VAL A 12 -8.93 -10.95 22.98
CA VAL A 12 -8.66 -12.11 22.13
C VAL A 12 -8.31 -11.60 20.74
N GLY A 13 -7.25 -12.14 20.16
CA GLY A 13 -6.78 -11.80 18.83
C GLY A 13 -6.45 -13.03 17.99
N ILE A 14 -6.16 -12.77 16.71
CA ILE A 14 -5.75 -13.77 15.74
C ILE A 14 -4.45 -13.34 15.07
N ILE A 15 -3.65 -14.31 14.65
CA ILE A 15 -2.46 -14.05 13.83
C ILE A 15 -2.88 -14.26 12.38
N LEU A 16 -2.84 -13.18 11.61
CA LEU A 16 -3.11 -13.20 10.18
C LEU A 16 -1.80 -13.44 9.40
N PRO A 17 -1.84 -14.25 8.33
CA PRO A 17 -0.66 -14.48 7.48
C PRO A 17 -0.24 -13.20 6.78
N LYS A 18 1.07 -13.04 6.55
CA LYS A 18 1.65 -11.86 5.87
C LYS A 18 1.16 -11.70 4.42
N GLU A 19 0.75 -12.81 3.80
CA GLU A 19 0.21 -12.86 2.44
C GLU A 19 -1.05 -12.01 2.25
N LEU A 20 -1.75 -11.65 3.33
CA LEU A 20 -2.91 -10.75 3.28
C LEU A 20 -2.54 -9.26 3.13
N GLY A 21 -1.25 -8.92 3.13
CA GLY A 21 -0.78 -7.55 2.89
C GLY A 21 -1.08 -6.56 4.03
N LEU A 22 -1.56 -7.05 5.17
CA LEU A 22 -1.93 -6.22 6.32
C LEU A 22 -0.69 -5.73 7.07
N VAL A 23 -0.69 -4.45 7.42
CA VAL A 23 0.34 -3.80 8.23
C VAL A 23 -0.19 -3.39 9.60
N SER A 24 0.73 -3.17 10.53
CA SER A 24 0.35 -2.75 11.88
C SER A 24 -0.34 -1.39 11.85
N GLY A 25 -1.55 -1.32 12.41
CA GLY A 25 -2.37 -0.11 12.43
C GLY A 25 -3.50 -0.11 11.39
N ASP A 26 -3.52 -1.08 10.47
CA ASP A 26 -4.64 -1.23 9.55
C ASP A 26 -5.95 -1.54 10.27
N ILE A 27 -7.03 -0.89 9.83
CA ILE A 27 -8.38 -1.12 10.32
C ILE A 27 -9.10 -1.95 9.26
N ILE A 28 -9.50 -3.17 9.63
CA ILE A 28 -10.20 -4.12 8.77
C ILE A 28 -11.67 -4.13 9.15
N GLN A 29 -12.57 -4.03 8.17
CA GLN A 29 -13.99 -4.21 8.43
C GLN A 29 -14.27 -5.69 8.70
N ALA A 30 -14.97 -5.97 9.80
CA ALA A 30 -15.35 -7.31 10.19
C ALA A 30 -16.87 -7.43 10.28
N GLU A 31 -17.44 -8.42 9.60
CA GLU A 31 -18.85 -8.75 9.67
C GLU A 31 -19.03 -10.16 10.26
N LYS A 32 -19.95 -10.29 11.23
CA LYS A 32 -20.33 -11.60 11.78
C LYS A 32 -21.64 -12.07 11.16
N LYS A 33 -21.59 -13.17 10.40
CA LYS A 33 -22.78 -13.86 9.87
C LYS A 33 -22.94 -15.22 10.54
N GLY A 34 -23.70 -15.24 11.64
CA GLY A 34 -23.89 -16.44 12.46
C GLY A 34 -22.56 -16.91 13.05
N ASN A 35 -22.05 -18.03 12.52
CA ASN A 35 -20.77 -18.63 12.93
C ASN A 35 -19.59 -18.21 12.03
N LEU A 36 -19.84 -17.40 10.99
CA LEU A 36 -18.81 -16.90 10.09
C LEU A 36 -18.35 -15.52 10.55
N PHE A 37 -17.04 -15.32 10.54
CA PHE A 37 -16.41 -14.00 10.59
C PHE A 37 -15.82 -13.70 9.22
N ILE A 38 -16.31 -12.63 8.61
CA ILE A 38 -15.83 -12.15 7.32
C ILE A 38 -14.96 -10.93 7.59
N LEU A 39 -13.71 -11.00 7.18
CA LEU A 39 -12.75 -9.89 7.26
C LEU A 39 -12.60 -9.32 5.85
N ASP A 40 -13.14 -8.14 5.62
CA ASP A 40 -13.04 -7.47 4.32
C ASP A 40 -11.77 -6.61 4.28
N THR A 41 -10.86 -6.98 3.39
CA THR A 41 -9.57 -6.30 3.18
C THR A 41 -9.56 -5.46 1.90
N SER A 42 -10.70 -5.38 1.19
CA SER A 42 -10.81 -4.70 -0.10
C SER A 42 -10.48 -3.20 -0.01
N GLU A 43 -10.89 -2.55 1.08
CA GLU A 43 -10.58 -1.13 1.30
C GLU A 43 -9.08 -0.88 1.48
N ILE A 44 -8.40 -1.77 2.21
CA ILE A 44 -6.97 -1.67 2.48
C ILE A 44 -6.19 -1.91 1.18
N ALA A 45 -6.58 -2.92 0.40
CA ALA A 45 -6.00 -3.19 -0.91
C ALA A 45 -6.15 -1.97 -1.84
N ARG A 46 -7.34 -1.36 -1.86
CA ARG A 46 -7.60 -0.16 -2.67
C ARG A 46 -6.76 1.04 -2.22
N GLU A 47 -6.60 1.24 -0.92
CA GLU A 47 -5.80 2.34 -0.37
C GLU A 47 -4.30 2.15 -0.67
N HIS A 48 -3.81 0.91 -0.58
CA HIS A 48 -2.46 0.56 -1.00
C HIS A 48 -2.23 0.86 -2.49
N ASP A 49 -3.15 0.43 -3.36
CA ASP A 49 -3.08 0.69 -4.79
C ASP A 49 -3.13 2.19 -5.10
N ARG A 50 -4.02 2.94 -4.41
CA ARG A 50 -4.10 4.40 -4.51
C ARG A 50 -2.76 5.05 -4.16
N LYS A 51 -2.15 4.63 -3.05
CA LYS A 51 -0.86 5.16 -2.62
C LYS A 51 0.25 4.88 -3.62
N LEU A 52 0.29 3.67 -4.19
CA LEU A 52 1.27 3.30 -5.21
C LEU A 52 1.13 4.16 -6.48
N VAL A 53 -0.11 4.43 -6.89
CA VAL A 53 -0.41 5.35 -7.99
C VAL A 53 0.04 6.76 -7.64
N GLU A 54 -0.31 7.29 -6.47
CA GLU A 54 0.09 8.63 -6.03
C GLU A 54 1.60 8.81 -5.91
N ASP A 55 2.31 7.80 -5.39
CA ASP A 55 3.77 7.80 -5.31
C ASP A 55 4.40 7.80 -6.70
N SER A 56 3.82 7.06 -7.66
CA SER A 56 4.26 7.07 -9.06
C SER A 56 4.07 8.44 -9.74
N PHE A 57 3.04 9.19 -9.33
CA PHE A 57 2.79 10.56 -9.80
C PHE A 57 3.49 11.65 -8.98
N ALA A 58 4.14 11.29 -7.87
CA ALA A 58 4.83 12.26 -7.01
C ALA A 58 5.98 12.97 -7.74
N ASP A 59 6.63 12.31 -8.70
CA ASP A 59 7.70 12.88 -9.50
C ASP A 59 7.21 14.00 -10.43
N PHE A 60 5.96 13.89 -10.91
CA PHE A 60 5.32 14.98 -11.66
C PHE A 60 5.06 16.19 -10.77
N LYS A 61 4.58 15.95 -9.55
CA LYS A 61 4.28 17.00 -8.58
C LYS A 61 5.52 17.69 -8.03
N LYS A 62 6.66 17.00 -7.99
CA LYS A 62 7.97 17.53 -7.56
C LYS A 62 8.72 18.26 -8.68
N GLU A 63 8.13 18.43 -9.87
CA GLU A 63 8.78 19.02 -11.05
C GLU A 63 10.13 18.35 -11.39
N LEU A 64 10.30 17.07 -11.03
CA LEU A 64 11.49 16.28 -11.38
C LEU A 64 11.47 15.83 -12.84
N ILE A 65 10.41 16.20 -13.57
CA ILE A 65 10.31 16.06 -15.02
C ILE A 65 11.22 17.12 -15.65
N VAL A 66 12.39 16.71 -16.10
CA VAL A 66 13.25 17.55 -16.93
C VAL A 66 12.63 17.66 -18.32
N SER A 67 12.29 18.88 -18.75
CA SER A 67 11.90 19.13 -20.13
C SER A 67 13.05 18.71 -21.07
N GLU A 68 12.72 18.35 -22.31
CA GLU A 68 13.71 17.97 -23.32
C GLU A 68 14.77 19.07 -23.53
N SER A 69 14.36 20.33 -23.41
CA SER A 69 15.24 21.51 -23.39
C SER A 69 16.18 21.55 -22.18
N LYS A 70 15.72 21.20 -20.96
CA LYS A 70 16.57 21.07 -19.76
C LYS A 70 17.52 19.88 -19.87
N MET A 71 17.06 18.73 -20.39
CA MET A 71 17.89 17.57 -20.66
C MET A 71 19.03 17.90 -21.64
N LYS A 72 18.71 18.56 -22.75
CA LYS A 72 19.70 18.99 -23.75
C LYS A 72 20.68 20.03 -23.18
N ALA A 73 20.22 20.91 -22.28
CA ALA A 73 21.10 21.85 -21.59
C ALA A 73 22.07 21.14 -20.61
N ILE A 74 21.61 20.15 -19.85
CA ILE A 74 22.43 19.46 -18.83
C ILE A 74 23.35 18.42 -19.46
N PHE A 75 22.84 17.63 -20.41
CA PHE A 75 23.53 16.49 -21.01
C PHE A 75 24.04 16.71 -22.43
N GLY A 76 23.80 17.88 -23.03
CA GLY A 76 24.34 18.22 -24.35
C GLY A 76 25.86 18.16 -24.42
N LYS A 77 26.55 18.48 -23.32
CA LYS A 77 28.01 18.34 -23.19
C LYS A 77 28.52 16.89 -23.25
N TYR A 78 27.62 15.91 -23.08
CA TYR A 78 27.92 14.47 -23.17
C TYR A 78 27.41 13.84 -24.48
N GLY A 79 26.98 14.65 -25.46
CA GLY A 79 26.59 14.17 -26.79
C GLY A 79 25.11 13.85 -26.97
N TRP A 80 24.27 14.16 -25.98
CA TRP A 80 22.81 14.09 -26.11
C TRP A 80 22.31 15.21 -27.04
N LYS A 81 21.68 14.87 -28.17
CA LYS A 81 21.20 15.82 -29.19
C LYS A 81 19.69 15.89 -29.25
#